data_AF-A0AAU9M335-F1
#
_entry.id   AF-A0AAU9M335-F1
#
_cell.length_a   1.000
_cell.length_b   1.000
_cell.length_c   1.000
_cell.angle_alpha   90.00
_cell.angle_beta   90.00
_cell.angle_gamma   90.00
#
_symmetry.space_group_name_H-M   'P 1'
#
loop_
_entity.id
_entity.type
_entity.pdbx_description
1 polymer ?
#
loop_
_entity_poly.entity_id
_entity_poly.type
_entity_poly.pdbx_seq_one_letter_code
_entity_poly.pdbx_strand_id
1 'polypeptide(L)'
;MLRPINTTQAYPLGPPLPIPVTLHHEPATHSWLRKISLVGEAASLDHLGHLPKLLLAKGETCVEVKFIGGLMVLMLFDHSVAAKEFMVSEHRWKDYLKWVRWGDKVETHEERVAWVRIMGLPLHLWGQRNFRIITEGFGKTIAPYEDIPHRVDLSHVKIGLLTTRRTRINDEIHAAFEGKVYKLGIIEFDEDWFPFRFDPPEDGKEKWMKTIGCQRRMTKGKRGRYGRKPLKWVLKNRKKLGFRRVTLT
;
A
#
# COMPACT_ATOMS: atom_id res chain seq x y z
N MET A 1 11.43 67.61 -24.97
CA MET A 1 10.79 66.68 -24.01
C MET A 1 10.35 65.44 -24.78
N LEU A 2 11.06 64.32 -24.66
CA LEU A 2 10.68 63.04 -25.28
C LEU A 2 10.23 62.10 -24.17
N ARG A 3 8.99 61.58 -24.30
CA ARG A 3 8.38 60.64 -23.33
C ARG A 3 9.05 59.26 -23.44
N PRO A 4 9.21 58.52 -22.32
CA PRO A 4 9.77 57.17 -22.37
C PRO A 4 8.78 56.18 -22.98
N ILE A 5 9.32 55.27 -23.78
CA ILE A 5 8.62 54.11 -24.36
C ILE A 5 8.38 53.10 -23.24
N ASN A 6 7.12 52.76 -22.99
CA ASN A 6 6.74 51.65 -22.13
C ASN A 6 7.19 50.34 -22.78
N THR A 7 8.29 49.76 -22.28
CA THR A 7 8.68 48.39 -22.60
C THR A 7 7.77 47.44 -21.83
N THR A 8 6.72 46.94 -22.49
CA THR A 8 5.92 45.83 -21.99
C THR A 8 6.81 44.60 -21.89
N GLN A 9 7.30 44.31 -20.69
CA GLN A 9 8.12 43.14 -20.39
C GLN A 9 7.22 41.89 -20.53
N ALA A 10 7.36 41.19 -21.66
CA ALA A 10 6.67 39.93 -21.90
C ALA A 10 7.25 38.87 -20.95
N TYR A 11 6.47 38.45 -19.96
CA TYR A 11 6.84 37.31 -19.12
C TYR A 11 6.95 36.06 -20.01
N PRO A 12 7.99 35.22 -19.84
CA PRO A 12 8.11 33.99 -20.61
C PRO A 12 6.89 33.11 -20.34
N LEU A 13 6.22 32.68 -21.42
CA LEU A 13 5.15 31.70 -21.36
C LEU A 13 5.72 30.44 -20.70
N GLY A 14 5.11 30.02 -19.59
CA GLY A 14 5.52 28.82 -18.87
C GLY A 14 5.50 27.57 -19.75
N PRO A 15 6.10 26.46 -19.30
CA PRO A 15 6.06 25.21 -20.06
C PRO A 15 4.61 24.85 -20.42
N PRO A 16 4.35 24.34 -21.64
CA PRO A 16 3.02 23.95 -22.06
C PRO A 16 2.45 22.91 -21.10
N LEU A 17 1.16 23.03 -20.78
CA LEU A 17 0.48 22.08 -19.91
C LEU A 17 0.56 20.66 -20.52
N PRO A 18 0.74 19.61 -19.70
CA PRO A 18 0.70 18.24 -20.19
C PRO A 18 -0.63 17.96 -20.90
N ILE A 19 -0.57 17.35 -22.08
CA ILE A 19 -1.76 16.94 -22.83
C ILE A 19 -2.45 15.78 -22.09
N PRO A 20 -3.73 15.90 -21.71
CA PRO A 20 -4.46 14.81 -21.07
C PRO A 20 -4.54 13.57 -21.95
N VAL A 21 -4.30 12.40 -21.37
CA VAL A 21 -4.50 11.11 -22.04
C VAL A 21 -5.96 10.68 -21.85
N THR A 22 -6.70 10.56 -22.95
CA THR A 22 -8.08 10.07 -22.93
C THR A 22 -8.10 8.56 -22.73
N LEU A 23 -8.86 8.10 -21.74
CA LEU A 23 -9.08 6.68 -21.47
C LEU A 23 -10.44 6.24 -22.06
N HIS A 24 -10.57 4.95 -22.39
CA HIS A 24 -11.80 4.35 -22.89
C HIS A 24 -12.39 3.39 -21.85
N HIS A 25 -13.71 3.35 -21.76
CA HIS A 25 -14.41 2.35 -20.95
C HIS A 25 -14.31 0.97 -21.59
N GLU A 26 -13.91 -0.02 -20.80
CA GLU A 26 -13.92 -1.44 -21.19
C GLU A 26 -15.14 -2.12 -20.54
N PRO A 27 -16.19 -2.47 -21.32
CA PRO A 27 -17.43 -3.04 -20.77
C PRO A 27 -17.21 -4.35 -20.00
N ALA A 28 -16.24 -5.17 -20.42
CA ALA A 28 -15.89 -6.41 -19.74
C ALA A 28 -15.41 -6.15 -18.29
N THR A 29 -14.61 -5.10 -18.08
CA THR A 29 -14.13 -4.68 -16.75
C THR A 29 -15.26 -4.17 -15.87
N HIS A 30 -16.22 -3.44 -16.45
CA HIS A 30 -17.36 -2.94 -15.70
C HIS A 30 -18.30 -4.08 -15.26
N SER A 31 -18.42 -5.14 -16.06
CA SER A 31 -19.37 -6.23 -15.79
C SER A 31 -19.00 -7.06 -14.55
N TRP A 32 -17.72 -7.37 -14.35
CA TRP A 32 -17.30 -8.25 -13.23
C TRP A 32 -17.36 -7.58 -11.85
N LEU A 33 -17.34 -6.24 -11.80
CA LEU A 33 -17.48 -5.47 -10.54
C LEU A 33 -18.94 -5.35 -10.08
N ARG A 34 -19.91 -5.53 -10.98
CA ARG A 34 -21.32 -5.25 -10.66
C ARG A 34 -21.91 -6.28 -9.70
N LYS A 35 -22.61 -5.77 -8.68
CA LYS A 35 -23.49 -6.50 -7.75
C LYS A 35 -22.85 -7.57 -6.86
N ILE A 36 -21.60 -7.96 -7.07
CA ILE A 36 -20.90 -8.96 -6.25
C ILE A 36 -19.59 -8.45 -5.65
N SER A 37 -19.22 -7.21 -5.96
CA SER A 37 -18.00 -6.60 -5.42
C SER A 37 -18.35 -5.45 -4.47
N LEU A 38 -17.66 -5.43 -3.34
CA LEU A 38 -17.70 -4.34 -2.38
C LEU A 38 -16.31 -3.78 -2.19
N VAL A 39 -16.23 -2.49 -1.92
CA VAL A 39 -15.00 -1.84 -1.45
C VAL A 39 -15.22 -1.39 -0.02
N GLY A 40 -14.18 -1.55 0.81
CA GLY A 40 -14.16 -0.97 2.15
C GLY A 40 -12.79 -0.39 2.48
N GLU A 41 -12.77 0.56 3.40
CA GLU A 41 -11.55 1.15 3.94
C GLU A 41 -11.28 0.58 5.33
N ALA A 42 -10.09 0.02 5.53
CA ALA A 42 -9.67 -0.51 6.82
C ALA A 42 -9.55 0.61 7.88
N ALA A 43 -9.91 0.28 9.12
CA ALA A 43 -9.84 1.21 10.24
C ALA A 43 -8.39 1.63 10.57
N SER A 44 -7.42 0.73 10.38
CA SER A 44 -6.00 1.00 10.53
C SER A 44 -5.16 0.11 9.60
N LEU A 45 -3.85 0.37 9.55
CA LEU A 45 -2.89 -0.48 8.85
C LEU A 45 -2.85 -1.91 9.42
N ASP A 46 -3.07 -2.07 10.73
CA ASP A 46 -3.13 -3.39 11.36
C ASP A 46 -4.37 -4.17 10.92
N HIS A 47 -5.55 -3.51 10.92
CA HIS A 47 -6.78 -4.11 10.41
C HIS A 47 -6.65 -4.50 8.93
N LEU A 48 -6.00 -3.66 8.11
CA LEU A 48 -5.71 -4.00 6.71
C LEU A 48 -4.87 -5.28 6.62
N GLY A 49 -3.78 -5.33 7.39
CA GLY A 49 -2.90 -6.48 7.50
C GLY A 49 -3.65 -7.77 7.81
N HIS A 50 -4.51 -7.73 8.82
CA HIS A 50 -5.22 -8.92 9.31
C HIS A 50 -6.57 -9.16 8.63
N LEU A 51 -6.98 -8.33 7.66
CA LEU A 51 -8.34 -8.35 7.13
C LEU A 51 -8.79 -9.73 6.61
N PRO A 52 -8.00 -10.48 5.82
CA PRO A 52 -8.42 -11.81 5.38
C PRO A 52 -8.70 -12.77 6.54
N LYS A 53 -7.90 -12.69 7.62
CA LYS A 53 -8.07 -13.50 8.83
C LYS A 53 -9.31 -13.08 9.61
N LEU A 54 -9.56 -11.77 9.73
CA LEU A 54 -10.72 -11.21 10.42
C LEU A 54 -12.03 -11.64 9.75
N LEU A 55 -12.09 -11.55 8.42
CA LEU A 55 -13.24 -12.01 7.63
C LEU A 55 -13.48 -13.51 7.83
N LEU A 56 -12.42 -14.32 7.74
CA LEU A 56 -12.54 -15.77 7.95
C LEU A 56 -13.03 -16.12 9.37
N ALA A 57 -12.50 -15.46 10.40
CA ALA A 57 -12.86 -15.70 11.79
C ALA A 57 -14.32 -15.38 12.10
N LYS A 58 -14.91 -14.43 11.36
CA LYS A 58 -16.34 -14.06 11.46
C LYS A 58 -17.25 -14.93 10.59
N GLY A 59 -16.70 -15.91 9.87
CA GLY A 59 -17.46 -16.78 8.98
C GLY A 59 -17.90 -16.11 7.69
N GLU A 60 -17.20 -15.04 7.27
CA GLU A 60 -17.55 -14.29 6.07
C GLU A 60 -17.15 -15.05 4.80
N THR A 61 -18.11 -15.28 3.91
CA THR A 61 -17.93 -16.04 2.66
C THR A 61 -17.49 -15.12 1.50
N CYS A 62 -16.44 -14.34 1.73
CA CYS A 62 -15.79 -13.58 0.66
C CYS A 62 -14.81 -14.50 -0.09
N VAL A 63 -14.93 -14.53 -1.42
CA VAL A 63 -14.14 -15.38 -2.32
C VAL A 63 -12.72 -14.86 -2.45
N GLU A 64 -12.57 -13.54 -2.60
CA GLU A 64 -11.29 -12.90 -2.81
C GLU A 64 -11.26 -11.51 -2.15
N VAL A 65 -10.14 -11.21 -1.49
CA VAL A 65 -9.83 -9.88 -0.97
C VAL A 65 -8.61 -9.35 -1.73
N LYS A 66 -8.75 -8.17 -2.34
CA LYS A 66 -7.70 -7.52 -3.14
C LYS A 66 -7.40 -6.16 -2.56
N PHE A 67 -6.13 -5.85 -2.39
CA PHE A 67 -5.69 -4.51 -2.05
C PHE A 67 -5.80 -3.61 -3.29
N ILE A 68 -6.39 -2.43 -3.14
CA ILE A 68 -6.64 -1.50 -4.26
C ILE A 68 -6.06 -0.09 -4.04
N GLY A 69 -5.19 0.08 -3.04
CA GLY A 69 -4.53 1.35 -2.72
C GLY A 69 -4.95 1.92 -1.36
N GLY A 70 -4.15 2.84 -0.84
CA GLY A 70 -4.35 3.44 0.49
C GLY A 70 -4.55 2.41 1.60
N LEU A 71 -5.69 2.51 2.29
CA LEU A 71 -6.18 1.49 3.24
C LEU A 71 -7.41 0.73 2.70
N MET A 72 -7.62 0.73 1.39
CA MET A 72 -8.81 0.16 0.77
C MET A 72 -8.58 -1.25 0.24
N VAL A 73 -9.65 -2.03 0.33
CA VAL A 73 -9.74 -3.38 -0.22
C VAL A 73 -10.99 -3.54 -1.07
N LEU A 74 -10.86 -4.34 -2.13
CA LEU A 74 -11.96 -4.90 -2.89
C LEU A 74 -12.25 -6.31 -2.38
N MET A 75 -13.50 -6.56 -2.02
CA MET A 75 -14.01 -7.84 -1.55
C MET A 75 -14.98 -8.40 -2.60
N LEU A 76 -14.72 -9.61 -3.06
CA LEU A 76 -15.54 -10.33 -4.05
C LEU A 76 -16.37 -11.41 -3.37
N PHE A 77 -17.66 -11.45 -3.63
CA PHE A 77 -18.59 -12.42 -3.04
C PHE A 77 -19.09 -13.41 -4.10
N ASP A 78 -19.50 -14.60 -3.67
CA ASP A 78 -20.04 -15.63 -4.57
C ASP A 78 -21.35 -15.20 -5.24
N HIS A 79 -22.16 -14.39 -4.53
CA HIS A 79 -23.47 -13.95 -4.99
C HIS A 79 -23.86 -12.60 -4.40
N SER A 80 -24.68 -11.87 -5.16
CA SER A 80 -25.08 -10.50 -4.84
C SER A 80 -25.86 -10.36 -3.53
N VAL A 81 -26.57 -11.41 -3.13
CA VAL A 81 -27.29 -11.47 -1.85
C VAL A 81 -26.29 -11.39 -0.69
N ALA A 82 -25.23 -12.20 -0.70
CA ALA A 82 -24.21 -12.19 0.35
C ALA A 82 -23.46 -10.85 0.41
N ALA A 83 -23.11 -10.27 -0.74
CA ALA A 83 -22.52 -8.93 -0.78
C ALA A 83 -23.46 -7.89 -0.15
N LYS A 84 -24.74 -7.90 -0.54
CA LYS A 84 -25.72 -6.96 0.01
C LYS A 84 -25.90 -7.14 1.51
N GLU A 85 -26.04 -8.37 2.00
CA GLU A 85 -26.15 -8.70 3.42
C GLU A 85 -24.95 -8.22 4.22
N PHE A 86 -23.74 -8.48 3.74
CA PHE A 86 -22.50 -7.99 4.37
C PHE A 86 -22.49 -6.46 4.44
N MET A 87 -22.81 -5.78 3.33
CA MET A 87 -22.81 -4.32 3.26
C MET A 87 -23.80 -3.67 4.25
N VAL A 88 -25.03 -4.18 4.34
CA VAL A 88 -26.07 -3.58 5.23
C VAL A 88 -25.90 -3.96 6.70
N SER A 89 -25.20 -5.06 6.98
CA SER A 89 -25.02 -5.56 8.35
C SER A 89 -23.76 -4.95 8.97
N GLU A 90 -23.84 -3.68 9.35
CA GLU A 90 -22.70 -2.89 9.85
C GLU A 90 -21.93 -3.59 10.98
N HIS A 91 -22.62 -4.27 11.90
CA HIS A 91 -22.01 -5.03 12.99
C HIS A 91 -21.04 -6.13 12.54
N ARG A 92 -21.12 -6.59 11.27
CA ARG A 92 -20.20 -7.60 10.73
C ARG A 92 -18.82 -7.03 10.45
N TRP A 93 -18.72 -5.73 10.09
CA TRP A 93 -17.49 -5.16 9.57
C TRP A 93 -16.99 -3.90 10.26
N LYS A 94 -17.84 -3.18 11.01
CA LYS A 94 -17.48 -1.88 11.62
C LYS A 94 -16.29 -1.90 12.58
N ASP A 95 -15.99 -3.07 13.13
CA ASP A 95 -14.86 -3.24 14.04
C ASP A 95 -13.51 -3.11 13.31
N TYR A 96 -13.48 -3.30 11.99
CA TYR A 96 -12.24 -3.33 11.20
C TYR A 96 -12.30 -2.58 9.87
N LEU A 97 -13.49 -2.21 9.38
CA LEU A 97 -13.70 -1.32 8.23
C LEU A 97 -14.46 -0.07 8.67
N LYS A 98 -14.08 1.10 8.15
CA LYS A 98 -14.76 2.38 8.42
C LYS A 98 -16.06 2.53 7.64
N TRP A 99 -16.09 1.98 6.43
CA TRP A 99 -17.24 2.00 5.53
C TRP A 99 -17.14 0.86 4.54
N VAL A 100 -18.29 0.47 3.97
CA VAL A 100 -18.41 -0.52 2.89
C VAL A 100 -19.39 -0.01 1.85
N ARG A 101 -19.01 -0.06 0.57
CA ARG A 101 -19.83 0.40 -0.57
C ARG A 101 -19.70 -0.54 -1.76
N TRP A 102 -20.65 -0.48 -2.70
CA TRP A 102 -20.54 -1.19 -3.96
C TRP A 102 -19.31 -0.76 -4.75
N GLY A 103 -18.57 -1.72 -5.31
CA GLY A 103 -17.30 -1.45 -5.98
C GLY A 103 -17.41 -0.57 -7.23
N ASP A 104 -18.56 -0.59 -7.92
CA ASP A 104 -18.83 0.29 -9.06
C ASP A 104 -19.19 1.74 -8.68
N LYS A 105 -19.31 2.03 -7.38
CA LYS A 105 -19.61 3.37 -6.84
C LYS A 105 -18.42 4.02 -6.15
N VAL A 106 -17.27 3.36 -6.15
CA VAL A 106 -16.06 3.87 -5.50
C VAL A 106 -15.04 4.25 -6.55
N GLU A 107 -14.74 5.53 -6.62
CA GLU A 107 -13.56 6.02 -7.32
C GLU A 107 -12.35 5.70 -6.45
N THR A 108 -11.34 5.02 -7.00
CA THR A 108 -10.13 4.70 -6.27
C THR A 108 -9.40 5.98 -5.89
N HIS A 109 -9.27 6.21 -4.58
CA HIS A 109 -8.59 7.34 -3.98
C HIS A 109 -7.13 7.49 -4.46
N GLU A 110 -6.64 8.72 -4.39
CA GLU A 110 -5.27 9.12 -4.75
C GLU A 110 -4.22 8.72 -3.71
N GLU A 111 -4.61 8.02 -2.65
CA GLU A 111 -3.74 7.70 -1.53
C GLU A 111 -3.02 6.37 -1.71
N ARG A 112 -1.76 6.32 -1.27
CA ARG A 112 -0.93 5.11 -1.23
C ARG A 112 -0.16 5.01 0.08
N VAL A 113 0.20 3.78 0.43
CA VAL A 113 1.13 3.52 1.53
C VAL A 113 2.55 3.79 1.04
N ALA A 114 3.32 4.55 1.81
CA ALA A 114 4.73 4.84 1.57
C ALA A 114 5.53 4.64 2.86
N TRP A 115 6.62 3.90 2.78
CA TRP A 115 7.57 3.76 3.90
C TRP A 115 8.73 4.72 3.70
N VAL A 116 8.98 5.57 4.68
CA VAL A 116 10.03 6.59 4.62
C VAL A 116 11.08 6.39 5.70
N ARG A 117 12.33 6.75 5.37
CA ARG A 117 13.43 6.93 6.31
C ARG A 117 13.65 8.41 6.54
N ILE A 118 13.73 8.83 7.80
CA ILE A 118 14.14 10.18 8.16
C ILE A 118 15.54 10.10 8.77
N MET A 119 16.46 10.89 8.23
CA MET A 119 17.89 10.92 8.60
C MET A 119 18.30 12.32 9.02
N GLY A 120 19.36 12.42 9.83
CA GLY A 120 19.99 13.68 10.20
C GLY A 120 19.35 14.40 11.39
N LEU A 121 18.26 13.87 11.97
CA LEU A 121 17.68 14.43 13.19
C LEU A 121 18.50 13.99 14.40
N PRO A 122 19.03 14.92 15.23
CA PRO A 122 19.76 14.57 16.44
C PRO A 122 18.93 13.69 17.40
N LEU A 123 19.56 12.68 18.00
CA LEU A 123 18.88 11.69 18.84
C LEU A 123 18.10 12.29 20.02
N HIS A 124 18.60 13.36 20.64
CA HIS A 124 17.90 14.04 21.75
C HIS A 124 16.60 14.74 21.30
N LEU A 125 16.39 14.92 20.00
CA LEU A 125 15.16 15.45 19.40
C LEU A 125 14.24 14.35 18.86
N TRP A 126 14.59 13.08 19.00
CA TRP A 126 13.72 12.00 18.58
C TRP A 126 12.48 11.93 19.48
N GLY A 127 11.29 11.90 18.87
CA GLY A 127 10.04 11.92 19.62
C GLY A 127 8.81 11.98 18.69
N GLN A 128 7.68 11.41 19.13
CA GLN A 128 6.42 11.34 18.36
C GLN A 128 5.97 12.70 17.88
N ARG A 129 6.11 13.70 18.74
CA ARG A 129 5.81 15.08 18.38
C ARG A 129 6.66 15.58 17.22
N ASN A 130 7.99 15.42 17.29
CA ASN A 130 8.89 15.94 16.27
C ASN A 130 8.77 15.18 14.95
N PHE A 131 8.67 13.86 15.00
CA PHE A 131 8.47 13.06 13.79
C PHE A 131 7.13 13.34 13.13
N ARG A 132 6.05 13.51 13.91
CA ARG A 132 4.76 13.91 13.37
C ARG A 132 4.86 15.22 12.60
N ILE A 133 5.49 16.25 13.21
CA ILE A 133 5.72 17.57 12.56
C ILE A 133 6.48 17.40 11.24
N ILE A 134 7.55 16.60 11.24
CA ILE A 134 8.36 16.35 10.04
C ILE A 134 7.53 15.67 8.94
N THR A 135 6.67 14.72 9.29
CA THR A 135 5.90 13.93 8.31
C THR A 135 4.59 14.57 7.84
N GLU A 136 4.08 15.58 8.55
CA GLU A 136 2.76 16.18 8.28
C GLU A 136 2.62 16.73 6.85
N GLY A 137 3.70 17.27 6.27
CA GLY A 137 3.74 17.74 4.88
C GLY A 137 3.86 16.65 3.81
N PHE A 138 3.97 15.38 4.21
CA PHE A 138 4.18 14.24 3.32
C PHE A 138 2.99 13.28 3.30
N GLY A 139 2.22 13.23 4.38
CA GLY A 139 1.03 12.38 4.48
C GLY A 139 0.62 12.11 5.92
N LYS A 140 -0.45 11.34 6.07
CA LYS A 140 -0.91 10.90 7.39
C LYS A 140 -0.06 9.73 7.88
N THR A 141 0.49 9.83 9.08
CA THR A 141 1.18 8.70 9.72
C THR A 141 0.19 7.57 10.01
N ILE A 142 0.47 6.38 9.46
CA ILE A 142 -0.32 5.15 9.68
C ILE A 142 0.45 4.07 10.42
N ALA A 143 1.78 4.14 10.40
CA ALA A 143 2.67 3.36 11.25
C ALA A 143 3.67 4.32 11.88
N PRO A 144 3.43 4.79 13.12
CA PRO A 144 4.40 5.63 13.80
C PRO A 144 5.69 4.86 14.05
N TYR A 145 6.75 5.58 14.42
CA TYR A 145 7.93 4.88 14.90
C TYR A 145 7.63 4.24 16.26
N GLU A 146 8.12 3.02 16.44
CA GLU A 146 8.02 2.27 17.69
C GLU A 146 9.42 1.84 18.14
N ASP A 147 9.56 1.76 19.45
CA ASP A 147 10.65 1.09 20.16
C ASP A 147 12.09 1.56 19.85
N ILE A 148 12.38 2.85 20.09
CA ILE A 148 13.74 3.40 19.99
C ILE A 148 14.75 2.66 20.89
N PRO A 149 14.48 2.39 22.19
CA PRO A 149 15.49 1.87 23.10
C PRO A 149 16.09 0.52 22.70
N HIS A 150 15.34 -0.33 22.01
CA HIS A 150 15.79 -1.66 21.59
C HIS A 150 16.34 -1.69 20.15
N ARG A 151 16.43 -0.53 19.47
CA ARG A 151 16.99 -0.46 18.12
C ARG A 151 18.51 -0.39 18.14
N VAL A 152 19.12 -1.29 17.37
CA VAL A 152 20.56 -1.29 17.10
C VAL A 152 20.95 -0.19 16.11
N ASP A 153 20.10 0.07 15.10
CA ASP A 153 20.33 1.11 14.11
C ASP A 153 19.51 2.37 14.41
N LEU A 154 20.24 3.42 14.80
CA LEU A 154 19.71 4.76 15.08
C LEU A 154 20.13 5.80 14.02
N SER A 155 20.70 5.36 12.89
CA SER A 155 21.06 6.27 11.79
C SER A 155 19.85 6.93 11.13
N HIS A 156 18.68 6.28 11.24
CA HIS A 156 17.43 6.75 10.68
C HIS A 156 16.24 6.17 11.45
N VAL A 157 15.11 6.88 11.39
CA VAL A 157 13.82 6.32 11.81
C VAL A 157 13.05 5.84 10.58
N LYS A 158 12.21 4.81 10.74
CA LYS A 158 11.30 4.31 9.70
C LYS A 158 9.87 4.63 10.10
N ILE A 159 9.09 5.21 9.19
CA ILE A 159 7.71 5.61 9.43
C ILE A 159 6.86 5.23 8.20
N GLY A 160 5.67 4.68 8.45
CA GLY A 160 4.69 4.40 7.40
C GLY A 160 3.71 5.56 7.26
N LEU A 161 3.56 6.05 6.03
CA LEU A 161 2.70 7.17 5.67
C LEU A 161 1.59 6.72 4.70
N LEU A 162 0.42 7.32 4.84
CA LEU A 162 -0.61 7.36 3.81
C LEU A 162 -0.50 8.71 3.11
N THR A 163 -0.10 8.69 1.84
CA THR A 163 0.23 9.90 1.07
C THR A 163 -0.56 9.97 -0.22
N THR A 164 -0.95 11.18 -0.62
CA THR A 164 -1.52 11.47 -1.95
C THR A 164 -0.45 11.73 -3.01
N ARG A 165 0.83 11.79 -2.62
CA ARG A 165 1.93 12.00 -3.57
C ARG A 165 2.04 10.79 -4.50
N ARG A 166 1.87 11.04 -5.80
CA ARG A 166 1.96 10.00 -6.85
C ARG A 166 3.42 9.65 -7.21
N THR A 167 4.38 10.47 -6.80
CA THR A 167 5.81 10.27 -7.01
C THR A 167 6.50 9.77 -5.74
N ARG A 168 7.70 9.21 -5.90
CA ARG A 168 8.55 8.78 -4.78
C ARG A 168 8.99 9.98 -3.95
N ILE A 169 8.92 9.86 -2.62
CA ILE A 169 9.39 10.91 -1.70
C ILE A 169 10.92 10.87 -1.63
N ASN A 170 11.58 11.99 -1.90
CA ASN A 170 13.02 12.15 -1.79
C ASN A 170 13.37 13.63 -1.62
N ASP A 171 13.19 14.13 -0.40
CA ASP A 171 13.24 15.57 -0.11
C ASP A 171 14.24 15.87 1.02
N GLU A 172 14.79 17.09 1.03
CA GLU A 172 15.55 17.66 2.15
C GLU A 172 14.62 18.61 2.94
N ILE A 173 14.62 18.48 4.27
CA ILE A 173 13.82 19.30 5.19
C ILE A 173 14.76 20.10 6.09
N HIS A 174 14.46 21.37 6.35
CA HIS A 174 15.18 22.17 7.32
C HIS A 174 14.35 22.30 8.60
N ALA A 175 14.84 21.73 9.70
CA ALA A 175 14.20 21.79 11.01
C ALA A 175 15.00 22.71 11.95
N ALA A 176 14.33 23.53 12.74
CA ALA A 176 14.98 24.43 13.69
C ALA A 176 14.66 24.05 15.15
N PHE A 177 15.67 24.07 16.01
CA PHE A 177 15.52 23.89 17.45
C PHE A 177 16.58 24.73 18.18
N GLU A 178 16.15 25.53 19.16
CA GLU A 178 17.02 26.40 19.98
C GLU A 178 17.99 27.26 19.14
N GLY A 179 17.49 27.89 18.09
CA GLY A 179 18.29 28.77 17.22
C GLY A 179 19.23 28.04 16.26
N LYS A 180 19.29 26.71 16.29
CA LYS A 180 20.07 25.89 15.36
C LYS A 180 19.18 25.26 14.29
N VAL A 181 19.66 25.26 13.04
CA VAL A 181 19.00 24.61 11.91
C VAL A 181 19.68 23.28 11.59
N TYR A 182 18.87 22.25 11.37
CA TYR A 182 19.26 20.89 11.02
C TYR A 182 18.72 20.56 9.63
N LYS A 183 19.58 20.08 8.75
CA LYS A 183 19.19 19.53 7.45
C LYS A 183 18.89 18.05 7.60
N LEU A 184 17.64 17.68 7.32
CA LEU A 184 17.13 16.33 7.43
C LEU A 184 16.87 15.77 6.04
N GLY A 185 17.13 14.49 5.83
CA GLY A 185 16.70 13.78 4.63
C GLY A 185 15.44 12.97 4.93
N ILE A 186 14.43 13.04 4.05
CA ILE A 186 13.29 12.12 4.04
C ILE A 186 13.27 11.36 2.71
N ILE A 187 13.44 10.05 2.78
CA ILE A 187 13.57 9.22 1.58
C ILE A 187 12.65 8.03 1.69
N GLU A 188 11.81 7.85 0.67
CA GLU A 188 11.02 6.64 0.50
C GLU A 188 11.90 5.46 0.09
N PHE A 189 11.70 4.33 0.77
CA PHE A 189 12.42 3.11 0.50
C PHE A 189 11.45 1.99 0.11
N ASP A 190 11.93 1.12 -0.78
CA ASP A 190 11.17 -0.04 -1.21
C ASP A 190 11.33 -1.12 -0.14
N GLU A 191 10.41 -1.15 0.81
CA GLU A 191 10.16 -2.37 1.58
C GLU A 191 9.46 -3.37 0.65
N ASP A 192 9.69 -4.68 0.81
CA ASP A 192 8.93 -5.73 0.14
C ASP A 192 7.47 -5.66 0.67
N TRP A 193 6.73 -4.67 0.18
CA TRP A 193 5.42 -4.30 0.70
C TRP A 193 4.41 -5.34 0.26
N PHE A 194 3.77 -5.92 1.26
CA PHE A 194 2.64 -6.80 1.05
C PHE A 194 1.53 -6.43 2.07
N PRO A 195 0.32 -6.12 1.61
CA PRO A 195 -0.71 -5.45 2.42
C PRO A 195 -1.37 -6.38 3.44
N PHE A 196 -1.25 -7.71 3.28
CA PHE A 196 -1.87 -8.69 4.16
C PHE A 196 -0.80 -9.43 4.97
N ARG A 197 -1.03 -9.61 6.26
CA ARG A 197 -0.17 -10.41 7.12
C ARG A 197 -0.73 -11.81 7.19
N PHE A 198 0.16 -12.79 7.05
CA PHE A 198 -0.18 -14.19 7.25
C PHE A 198 0.70 -14.71 8.36
N ASP A 199 0.09 -15.17 9.44
CA ASP A 199 0.83 -15.85 10.48
C ASP A 199 1.41 -17.15 9.89
N PRO A 200 2.67 -17.50 10.20
CA PRO A 200 3.14 -18.84 9.94
C PRO A 200 2.20 -19.83 10.64
N PRO A 201 1.82 -20.94 9.99
CA PRO A 201 0.97 -21.94 10.63
C PRO A 201 1.63 -22.39 11.93
N GLU A 202 0.89 -22.40 13.05
CA GLU A 202 1.40 -22.77 14.38
C GLU A 202 1.92 -24.22 14.46
N ASP A 203 1.67 -24.99 13.42
CA ASP A 203 2.07 -26.37 13.30
C ASP A 203 2.36 -26.63 11.82
N GLY A 204 3.62 -27.00 11.52
CA GLY A 204 4.29 -27.04 10.21
C GLY A 204 3.60 -27.85 9.10
N LYS A 205 2.36 -27.50 8.75
CA LYS A 205 1.56 -28.06 7.68
C LYS A 205 1.21 -26.93 6.72
N GLU A 206 1.97 -26.86 5.63
CA GLU A 206 1.60 -26.13 4.41
C GLU A 206 0.24 -26.62 3.89
N LYS A 207 -0.86 -26.03 4.35
CA LYS A 207 -2.20 -26.36 3.83
C LYS A 207 -3.02 -25.14 3.37
N TRP A 208 -2.63 -23.91 3.68
CA TRP A 208 -3.48 -22.74 3.41
C TRP A 208 -3.27 -22.08 2.03
N MET A 209 -2.12 -22.29 1.36
CA MET A 209 -1.95 -21.82 -0.03
C MET A 209 -2.95 -22.46 -1.02
N LYS A 210 -3.59 -23.58 -0.64
CA LYS A 210 -4.69 -24.18 -1.41
C LYS A 210 -6.05 -23.54 -1.15
N THR A 211 -6.25 -22.93 0.01
CA THR A 211 -7.55 -22.34 0.41
C THR A 211 -7.82 -21.04 -0.31
N ILE A 212 -6.78 -20.26 -0.65
CA ILE A 212 -6.90 -19.06 -1.49
C ILE A 212 -6.59 -19.33 -2.98
N GLY A 213 -6.17 -20.54 -3.32
CA GLY A 213 -5.65 -20.92 -4.64
C GLY A 213 -6.35 -22.10 -5.35
N CYS A 214 -7.49 -22.61 -4.88
CA CYS A 214 -8.24 -23.70 -5.52
C CYS A 214 -9.71 -23.67 -5.06
N GLN A 215 -10.75 -23.76 -5.89
CA GLN A 215 -10.90 -24.21 -7.28
C GLN A 215 -12.18 -23.57 -7.84
N ARG A 216 -12.16 -22.78 -8.92
CA ARG A 216 -12.11 -23.30 -10.31
C ARG A 216 -12.75 -24.68 -10.44
N ARG A 217 -14.08 -24.70 -10.48
CA ARG A 217 -14.85 -25.80 -11.07
C ARG A 217 -15.71 -25.25 -12.22
N MET A 218 -15.06 -24.80 -13.29
CA MET A 218 -15.70 -24.72 -14.60
C MET A 218 -15.35 -25.98 -15.38
N THR A 219 -16.39 -26.78 -15.60
CA THR A 219 -16.65 -27.66 -16.75
C THR A 219 -15.44 -28.19 -17.53
N LYS A 220 -15.32 -29.52 -17.53
CA LYS A 220 -14.53 -30.28 -18.50
C LYS A 220 -14.88 -29.81 -19.93
N GLY A 221 -13.94 -29.17 -20.62
CA GLY A 221 -14.14 -28.70 -22.00
C GLY A 221 -12.83 -28.44 -22.72
N LYS A 222 -12.31 -29.49 -23.38
CA LYS A 222 -11.36 -29.53 -24.51
C LYS A 222 -9.98 -28.85 -24.34
N ARG A 223 -8.96 -29.72 -24.47
CA ARG A 223 -7.53 -29.42 -24.58
C ARG A 223 -7.25 -28.54 -25.80
N GLY A 224 -6.51 -27.46 -25.61
CA GLY A 224 -5.79 -26.72 -26.64
C GLY A 224 -4.35 -26.47 -26.17
N ARG A 225 -3.37 -26.99 -26.91
CA ARG A 225 -1.93 -26.82 -26.67
C ARG A 225 -1.57 -25.34 -26.83
N TYR A 226 -0.92 -24.74 -25.83
CA TYR A 226 0.31 -23.93 -25.94
C TYR A 226 0.78 -23.60 -24.51
N GLY A 227 2.05 -23.94 -24.22
CA GLY A 227 2.55 -24.09 -22.86
C GLY A 227 2.94 -22.78 -22.17
N ARG A 228 2.61 -22.69 -20.88
CA ARG A 228 3.39 -21.93 -19.89
C ARG A 228 3.70 -22.85 -18.71
N LYS A 229 4.98 -23.00 -18.38
CA LYS A 229 5.46 -23.87 -17.30
C LYS A 229 5.11 -23.26 -15.93
N PRO A 230 4.73 -24.07 -14.92
CA PRO A 230 4.40 -23.56 -13.57
C PRO A 230 5.64 -23.07 -12.80
N LEU A 231 5.40 -22.14 -11.88
CA LEU A 231 6.34 -21.42 -10.99
C LEU A 231 7.22 -22.28 -10.05
N LYS A 232 7.29 -23.60 -10.24
CA LYS A 232 8.15 -24.51 -9.46
C LYS A 232 9.64 -24.44 -9.84
N TRP A 233 10.01 -23.64 -10.84
CA TRP A 233 11.39 -23.53 -11.30
C TRP A 233 12.21 -22.45 -10.55
N VAL A 234 11.56 -21.42 -9.99
CA VAL A 234 12.27 -20.28 -9.38
C VAL A 234 12.83 -20.59 -7.98
N LEU A 235 12.26 -21.58 -7.26
CA LEU A 235 12.72 -21.94 -5.91
C LEU A 235 13.80 -23.03 -5.85
N LYS A 236 14.19 -23.64 -6.98
CA LYS A 236 15.18 -24.74 -6.98
C LYS A 236 16.65 -24.31 -7.17
N ASN A 237 16.93 -23.02 -7.42
CA ASN A 237 18.29 -22.52 -7.65
C ASN A 237 18.92 -21.76 -6.47
N ARG A 238 18.30 -21.73 -5.28
CA ARG A 238 18.89 -21.12 -4.08
C ARG A 238 19.78 -22.04 -3.22
N LYS A 239 20.02 -23.29 -3.65
CA LYS A 239 20.91 -24.25 -2.95
C LYS A 239 22.21 -24.60 -3.70
N LYS A 240 22.64 -23.79 -4.68
CA LYS A 240 23.96 -23.92 -5.30
C LYS A 240 24.61 -22.54 -5.48
N LEU A 241 25.09 -21.98 -4.37
CA LEU A 241 26.19 -21.01 -4.34
C LEU A 241 26.83 -21.19 -2.98
N GLY A 242 27.85 -22.06 -2.95
CA GLY A 242 28.58 -22.43 -1.74
C GLY A 242 29.44 -21.27 -1.27
N PHE A 243 29.34 -20.93 0.01
CA PHE A 243 30.34 -20.13 0.72
C PHE A 243 31.12 -21.08 1.63
N ARG A 244 32.40 -21.25 1.32
CA ARG A 244 33.38 -21.94 2.19
C ARG A 244 33.63 -21.05 3.42
N ARG A 245 33.65 -21.67 4.61
CA ARG A 245 34.20 -21.08 5.84
C ARG A 245 35.68 -20.76 5.63
N VAL A 246 36.10 -19.56 5.99
CA VAL A 246 37.50 -19.23 6.28
C VAL A 246 37.63 -19.19 7.80
N THR A 247 38.45 -20.08 8.35
CA THR A 247 38.94 -20.05 9.73
C THR A 247 40.11 -19.08 9.82
N LEU A 248 40.10 -18.23 10.85
CA LEU A 248 41.21 -17.36 11.22
C LEU A 248 42.27 -18.15 12.01
N THR A 249 43.52 -18.04 11.59
CA THR A 249 44.74 -18.17 12.40
C THR A 249 45.66 -17.04 11.99
#